data_AF-A0A250VT09-F1
#
_entry.id   AF-A0A250VT09-F1
#
_cell.length_a   1.000
_cell.length_b   1.000
_cell.length_c   1.000
_cell.angle_alpha   90.00
_cell.angle_beta   90.00
_cell.angle_gamma   90.00
#
_symmetry.space_group_name_H-M   'P 1'
#
loop_
_entity.id
_entity.type
_entity.pdbx_description
1 polymer ?
#
loop_
_entity_poly.entity_id
_entity_poly.type
_entity_poly.pdbx_seq_one_letter_code
_entity_poly.pdbx_strand_id
1 'polypeptide(L)'
;MPDPRESSEPSASPQQRLTDSVEARFLKCERTLTDPDTAEAYQITLDLVSTMLAGAHVHGIVDDEQRRELHAMIDGMKAAPGLL
;
A
#
# COMPACT_ATOMS: atom_id res chain seq x y z
N MET A 1 40.50 2.21 20.81
CA MET A 1 39.60 2.17 19.64
C MET A 1 39.14 0.74 19.41
N PRO A 2 37.82 0.55 19.36
CA PRO A 2 37.16 0.02 18.17
C PRO A 2 36.09 0.99 17.66
N ASP A 3 35.88 1.00 16.34
CA ASP A 3 34.84 1.75 15.63
C ASP A 3 33.65 0.80 15.42
N PRO A 4 32.52 0.98 16.13
CA PRO A 4 31.33 0.21 15.86
C PRO A 4 30.62 0.93 14.72
N ARG A 5 30.92 0.47 13.51
CA ARG A 5 30.13 0.71 12.29
C ARG A 5 28.69 0.98 12.69
N GLU A 6 28.29 2.23 12.55
CA GLU A 6 26.90 2.66 12.61
C GLU A 6 26.11 1.61 11.85
N SER A 7 25.30 0.84 12.59
CA SER A 7 24.28 -0.01 12.01
C SER A 7 23.36 0.93 11.26
N SER A 8 23.68 1.20 10.00
CA SER A 8 22.79 1.83 9.06
C SER A 8 21.68 0.81 8.86
N GLU A 9 20.72 0.80 9.79
CA GLU A 9 19.42 0.21 9.56
C GLU A 9 18.98 0.77 8.20
N PRO A 10 18.72 -0.07 7.19
CA PRO A 10 18.25 0.43 5.92
C PRO A 10 16.95 1.16 6.24
N SER A 11 16.98 2.50 6.18
CA SER A 11 15.81 3.34 6.38
C SER A 11 14.71 2.77 5.50
N ALA A 12 13.68 2.20 6.11
CA ALA A 12 12.66 1.43 5.41
C ALA A 12 12.17 2.20 4.18
N SER A 13 12.10 1.55 3.01
CA SER A 13 11.68 2.21 1.78
C SER A 13 10.29 2.84 1.98
N PRO A 14 9.92 3.90 1.24
CA PRO A 14 8.59 4.50 1.34
C PRO A 14 7.46 3.46 1.22
N GLN A 15 7.65 2.43 0.39
CA GLN A 15 6.74 1.31 0.17
C GLN A 15 6.66 0.39 1.39
N GLN A 16 7.79 0.10 2.04
CA GLN A 16 7.83 -0.67 3.29
C GLN A 16 7.07 0.08 4.41
N ARG A 17 7.31 1.39 4.57
CA ARG A 17 6.59 2.20 5.58
C ARG A 17 5.08 2.25 5.34
N LEU A 18 4.66 2.28 4.08
CA LEU A 18 3.24 2.21 3.72
C LEU A 18 2.66 0.84 4.08
N THR A 19 3.38 -0.23 3.75
CA THR A 19 3.02 -1.61 4.10
C THR A 19 2.85 -1.77 5.61
N ASP A 20 3.83 -1.32 6.40
CA ASP A 20 3.79 -1.36 7.86
C ASP A 20 2.60 -0.58 8.42
N SER A 21 2.28 0.58 7.82
CA SER A 21 1.15 1.41 8.24
C SER A 21 -0.20 0.75 7.94
N VAL A 22 -0.32 0.07 6.79
CA VAL A 22 -1.51 -0.69 6.42
C VAL A 22 -1.66 -1.90 7.35
N GLU A 23 -0.61 -2.70 7.55
CA GLU A 23 -0.66 -3.86 8.45
C GLU A 23 -1.01 -3.45 9.88
N ALA A 24 -0.40 -2.37 10.40
CA ALA A 24 -0.75 -1.81 11.70
C ALA A 24 -2.22 -1.40 11.80
N ARG A 25 -2.86 -1.01 10.68
CA ARG A 25 -4.30 -0.72 10.65
C ARG A 25 -5.13 -1.99 10.73
N PHE A 26 -4.75 -3.05 10.02
CA PHE A 26 -5.41 -4.36 10.08
C PHE A 26 -5.31 -4.98 11.48
N LEU A 27 -4.11 -4.93 12.09
CA LEU A 27 -3.87 -5.46 13.44
C LEU A 27 -4.74 -4.78 14.50
N LYS A 28 -4.99 -3.47 14.38
CA LYS A 28 -5.93 -2.74 15.26
C LYS A 28 -7.39 -3.22 15.15
N CYS A 29 -7.72 -3.92 14.07
CA CYS A 29 -9.04 -4.51 13.83
C CYS A 29 -9.04 -6.03 14.07
N GLU A 30 -8.01 -6.56 14.73
CA GLU A 30 -7.84 -8.01 14.97
C GLU A 30 -7.82 -8.83 13.67
N ARG A 31 -7.27 -8.23 12.60
CA ARG A 31 -7.03 -8.84 11.29
C ARG A 31 -5.56 -8.70 10.91
N THR A 32 -5.10 -9.44 9.91
CA THR A 32 -3.73 -9.35 9.38
C THR A 32 -3.76 -9.60 7.89
N LEU A 33 -2.92 -8.92 7.12
CA LEU A 33 -2.78 -9.20 5.68
C LEU A 33 -1.99 -10.50 5.42
N THR A 34 -1.44 -11.14 6.45
CA THR A 34 -0.85 -12.49 6.32
C THR A 34 -1.90 -13.60 6.28
N ASP A 35 -3.13 -13.32 6.71
CA ASP A 35 -4.27 -14.21 6.58
C ASP A 35 -4.76 -14.20 5.12
N PRO A 36 -4.81 -15.34 4.42
CA PRO A 36 -5.12 -15.40 3.00
C PRO A 36 -6.47 -14.78 2.64
N ASP A 37 -7.51 -15.04 3.45
CA ASP A 37 -8.86 -14.54 3.20
C ASP A 37 -8.92 -13.01 3.35
N THR A 38 -8.22 -12.47 4.36
CA THR A 38 -8.09 -11.03 4.58
C THR A 38 -7.28 -10.36 3.45
N ALA A 39 -6.20 -10.98 2.99
CA ALA A 39 -5.39 -10.50 1.88
C ALA A 39 -6.18 -10.45 0.56
N GLU A 40 -6.96 -11.49 0.27
CA GLU A 40 -7.83 -11.56 -0.91
C GLU A 40 -8.90 -10.45 -0.86
N ALA A 41 -9.60 -10.32 0.27
CA ALA A 41 -10.60 -9.26 0.44
C ALA A 41 -10.00 -7.85 0.29
N TYR A 42 -8.77 -7.64 0.78
CA TYR A 42 -8.03 -6.40 0.61
C TYR A 42 -7.72 -6.12 -0.87
N GLN A 43 -7.19 -7.11 -1.60
CA GLN A 43 -6.90 -6.97 -3.03
C GLN A 43 -8.15 -6.65 -3.85
N ILE A 44 -9.25 -7.38 -3.63
CA ILE A 44 -10.55 -7.13 -4.28
C ILE A 44 -11.01 -5.69 -4.03
N THR A 45 -10.87 -5.21 -2.79
CA THR A 45 -11.24 -3.85 -2.43
C THR A 45 -10.42 -2.81 -3.20
N LEU A 46 -9.11 -3.03 -3.34
CA LEU A 46 -8.25 -2.12 -4.12
C LEU A 46 -8.58 -2.12 -5.62
N ASP A 47 -8.95 -3.27 -6.19
CA ASP A 47 -9.40 -3.35 -7.58
C ASP A 47 -10.71 -2.58 -7.82
N LEU A 48 -11.65 -2.64 -6.85
CA LEU A 48 -12.87 -1.84 -6.89
C LEU A 48 -12.56 -0.34 -6.84
N VAL A 49 -11.63 0.09 -5.98
CA VAL A 49 -11.18 1.49 -5.91
C VAL A 49 -10.51 1.93 -7.21
N SER A 50 -9.64 1.09 -7.80
CA SER A 50 -9.03 1.37 -9.11
C SER A 50 -10.10 1.57 -10.20
N THR A 51 -11.15 0.73 -10.20
CA THR A 51 -12.27 0.81 -11.15
C THR A 51 -13.06 2.11 -10.95
N MET A 52 -13.35 2.46 -9.70
CA MET A 52 -14.03 3.72 -9.36
C MET A 52 -13.24 4.94 -9.84
N LEU A 53 -11.92 4.97 -9.67
CA LEU A 53 -11.07 6.06 -10.15
C LEU A 53 -11.05 6.16 -11.68
N ALA A 54 -11.05 5.02 -12.37
CA ALA A 54 -11.17 5.01 -13.82
C ALA A 54 -12.50 5.64 -14.28
N GLY A 55 -13.61 5.31 -13.60
CA GLY A 55 -14.90 5.94 -13.85
C GLY A 55 -14.90 7.44 -13.55
N ALA A 56 -14.29 7.85 -12.42
CA ALA A 56 -14.21 9.25 -12.02
C ALA A 56 -13.42 10.10 -13.03
N HIS A 57 -12.37 9.55 -13.63
CA HIS A 57 -11.63 10.19 -14.73
C HIS A 57 -12.48 10.36 -16.00
N VAL A 58 -13.22 9.33 -16.40
CA VAL A 58 -14.15 9.40 -17.55
C VAL A 58 -15.19 10.51 -17.36
N HIS A 59 -15.63 10.73 -16.11
CA HIS A 59 -16.57 11.80 -15.75
C HIS A 59 -15.91 13.17 -15.53
N GLY A 60 -14.60 13.30 -15.70
CA GLY A 60 -13.86 14.56 -15.51
C GLY A 60 -13.75 15.03 -14.07
N ILE A 61 -14.01 14.15 -13.09
CA ILE A 61 -13.84 14.44 -11.66
C ILE A 61 -12.35 14.44 -11.28
N VAL A 62 -11.56 13.63 -11.98
CA VAL A 62 -10.13 13.44 -11.76
C VAL A 62 -9.43 13.64 -13.08
N ASP A 63 -8.40 14.48 -13.12
CA ASP A 63 -7.61 14.67 -14.34
C ASP A 63 -6.59 13.53 -14.55
N ASP A 64 -5.87 13.57 -15.68
CA ASP A 64 -4.89 12.55 -16.02
C ASP A 64 -3.69 12.50 -15.08
N GLU A 65 -3.27 13.62 -14.51
CA GLU A 65 -2.14 13.67 -13.57
C GLU A 65 -2.54 13.07 -12.23
N GLN A 66 -3.64 13.55 -11.66
CA GLN A 66 -4.26 13.03 -10.45
C GLN A 66 -4.55 11.53 -10.58
N ARG A 67 -5.08 11.08 -11.72
CA ARG A 67 -5.32 9.65 -11.97
C ARG A 67 -4.03 8.85 -11.92
N ARG A 68 -2.94 9.31 -12.55
CA ARG A 68 -1.64 8.60 -12.54
C ARG A 68 -1.09 8.49 -11.12
N GLU A 69 -1.12 9.58 -10.36
CA GLU A 69 -0.62 9.59 -8.99
C GLU A 69 -1.42 8.64 -8.09
N LEU A 70 -2.76 8.72 -8.13
CA LEU A 70 -3.63 7.85 -7.35
C LEU A 70 -3.48 6.37 -7.75
N HIS A 71 -3.29 6.07 -9.03
CA HIS A 71 -3.03 4.71 -9.50
C HIS A 71 -1.71 4.18 -8.94
N ALA A 72 -0.63 4.97 -8.99
CA ALA A 72 0.66 4.57 -8.43
C ALA A 72 0.60 4.33 -6.92
N MET A 73 -0.20 5.10 -6.18
CA MET A 73 -0.44 4.86 -4.76
C MET A 73 -1.17 3.54 -4.51
N ILE A 74 -2.20 3.23 -5.31
CA ILE A 74 -2.94 1.97 -5.20
C ILE A 74 -2.05 0.78 -5.56
N ASP A 75 -1.21 0.89 -6.58
CA ASP A 75 -0.25 -0.17 -6.93
C ASP A 75 0.76 -0.42 -5.81
N GLY A 76 1.24 0.66 -5.17
CA GLY A 76 2.08 0.55 -3.98
C GLY A 76 1.38 -0.16 -2.82
N MET A 77 0.07 0.07 -2.65
CA MET A 77 -0.74 -0.61 -1.64
C MET A 77 -1.02 -2.08 -1.98
N LYS A 78 -1.23 -2.42 -3.26
CA LYS A 78 -1.43 -3.81 -3.72
C LYS A 78 -0.21 -4.70 -3.47
N ALA A 79 0.98 -4.11 -3.47
CA ALA A 79 2.22 -4.83 -3.17
C ALA A 79 2.37 -5.19 -1.68
N ALA A 80 1.63 -4.53 -0.76
CA ALA A 80 1.83 -4.65 0.68
C ALA A 80 1.76 -6.09 1.22
N PRO A 81 0.75 -6.93 0.89
CA PRO A 81 0.70 -8.31 1.39
C PRO A 81 1.90 -9.17 0.96
N GLY A 82 2.51 -8.90 -0.19
CA GLY A 82 3.69 -9.63 -0.68
C GLY A 82 5.01 -9.18 -0.07
N LEU A 83 4.99 -8.15 0.79
CA LEU A 83 6.15 -7.57 1.47
C LEU A 83 6.17 -7.86 2.99
N LEU A 84 5.16 -8.56 3.51
CA LEU A 84 4.98 -8.94 4.91
C LEU A 84 5.53 -10.34 5.23
#